data_AF-A0A559JDF6-F1
#
_entry.id   AF-A0A559JDF6-F1
#
_cell.length_a   1.000
_cell.length_b   1.000
_cell.length_c   1.000
_cell.angle_alpha   90.00
_cell.angle_beta   90.00
_cell.angle_gamma   90.00
#
_symmetry.space_group_name_H-M   'P 1'
#
loop_
_entity.id
_entity.type
_entity.pdbx_description
1 polymer ?
#
loop_
_entity_poly.entity_id
_entity_poly.type
_entity_poly.pdbx_seq_one_letter_code
_entity_poly.pdbx_strand_id
1 'polypeptide(L)'
;MGQFVQGWLLFFWEVAVNVKGHFNTAIVYTLTGRTEEATRILEQDGKWVVILYTTTFVFSLWASYVSAVDTNQLTYLAHGENAPIKVSHMNALQYNYLTKRDPWMAVIWSLFMPGLGDVYNKRVVSGTRPKKEPPPKLKLLSL
;
A
#
# COMPACT_ATOMS: atom_id res chain seq x y z
N MET A 1 -4.50 10.91 -0.05
CA MET A 1 -3.39 11.77 0.44
C MET A 1 -2.36 10.87 1.12
N GLY A 2 -1.05 11.13 1.01
CA GLY A 2 -0.03 10.48 1.87
C GLY A 2 0.54 9.10 1.47
N GLN A 3 0.92 8.86 0.22
CA GLN A 3 1.58 7.58 -0.17
C GLN A 3 2.78 7.21 0.71
N PHE A 4 3.65 8.18 1.03
CA PHE A 4 4.78 7.92 1.92
C PHE A 4 4.34 7.63 3.34
N VAL A 5 3.35 8.38 3.87
CA VAL A 5 2.79 8.15 5.22
C VAL A 5 2.25 6.74 5.37
N GLN A 6 1.63 6.20 4.33
CA GLN A 6 1.14 4.82 4.32
C GLN A 6 2.28 3.80 4.33
N GLY A 7 3.32 4.02 3.53
CA GLY A 7 4.52 3.18 3.55
C GLY A 7 5.19 3.19 4.92
N TRP A 8 5.37 4.36 5.53
CA TRP A 8 5.90 4.50 6.89
C TRP A 8 5.02 3.79 7.92
N LEU A 9 3.70 3.93 7.84
CA LEU A 9 2.78 3.28 8.76
C LEU A 9 2.85 1.75 8.67
N LEU A 10 2.85 1.20 7.45
CA LEU A 10 3.00 -0.25 7.23
C LEU A 10 4.36 -0.75 7.71
N PHE A 11 5.43 0.00 7.48
CA PHE A 11 6.77 -0.33 7.94
C PHE A 11 6.88 -0.36 9.48
N PHE A 12 6.43 0.69 10.17
CA PHE A 12 6.44 0.72 11.63
C PHE A 12 5.55 -0.36 12.23
N TRP A 13 4.40 -0.62 11.61
CA TRP A 13 3.52 -1.71 11.99
C TRP A 13 4.20 -3.08 11.83
N GLU A 14 4.86 -3.33 10.70
CA GLU A 14 5.61 -4.56 10.44
C GLU A 14 6.70 -4.79 11.49
N VAL A 15 7.47 -3.75 11.82
CA VAL A 15 8.48 -3.81 12.88
C VAL A 15 7.85 -4.13 14.23
N ALA A 16 6.75 -3.48 14.58
CA ALA A 16 6.05 -3.72 15.85
C ALA A 16 5.54 -5.16 15.97
N VAL A 17 4.97 -5.72 14.89
CA VAL A 17 4.50 -7.11 14.84
C VAL A 17 5.66 -8.11 14.87
N ASN A 18 6.75 -7.84 14.14
CA ASN A 18 7.94 -8.69 14.12
C ASN A 18 8.58 -8.83 15.51
N VAL A 19 8.71 -7.71 16.23
CA VAL A 19 9.25 -7.69 17.60
C VAL A 19 8.34 -8.43 18.57
N LYS A 20 7.01 -8.21 18.49
CA LYS A 20 6.06 -8.87 19.39
C LYS A 20 5.89 -10.37 19.14
N GLY A 21 6.01 -10.82 17.90
CA GLY A 21 5.86 -12.23 17.53
C GLY A 21 7.14 -13.05 17.59
N HIS A 22 8.24 -12.49 18.12
CA HIS A 22 9.55 -13.13 18.23
C HIS A 22 10.01 -13.82 16.93
N PHE A 23 9.66 -13.23 15.78
CA PHE A 23 9.87 -13.84 14.47
C PHE A 23 11.35 -14.08 14.18
N ASN A 24 12.23 -13.17 14.59
CA ASN A 24 13.67 -13.32 14.43
C ASN A 24 14.20 -14.55 15.18
N THR A 25 13.67 -14.81 16.37
CA THR A 25 13.99 -16.00 17.16
C THR A 25 13.50 -17.26 16.47
N ALA A 26 12.27 -17.25 15.94
CA ALA A 26 11.73 -18.37 15.17
C ALA A 26 12.56 -18.66 13.91
N ILE A 27 13.07 -17.64 13.23
CA ILE A 27 13.96 -17.78 12.06
C ILE A 27 15.30 -18.43 12.46
N VAL A 28 15.90 -18.02 13.58
CA VAL A 28 17.14 -18.66 14.06
C VAL A 28 16.90 -20.15 14.37
N TYR A 29 15.76 -20.49 14.97
CA TYR A 29 15.42 -21.88 15.27
C TYR A 29 15.15 -22.71 14.01
N THR A 30 14.47 -22.17 13.00
CA THR A 30 14.30 -22.89 11.72
C THR A 30 15.62 -23.09 10.99
N LEU A 31 16.50 -22.09 10.97
CA LEU A 31 17.82 -22.19 10.33
C LEU A 31 18.78 -23.16 11.03
N THR A 32 18.60 -23.37 12.34
CA THR A 32 19.39 -24.35 13.13
C THR A 32 18.77 -25.75 13.16
N GLY A 33 17.70 -25.98 12.39
CA GLY A 33 17.02 -27.27 12.30
C GLY A 33 16.08 -27.58 13.48
N ARG A 34 15.85 -26.63 14.40
CA ARG A 34 14.98 -26.78 15.56
C ARG A 34 13.56 -26.33 15.24
N THR A 35 12.90 -27.04 14.35
CA THR A 35 11.58 -26.68 13.84
C THR A 35 10.46 -26.78 14.89
N GLU A 36 10.56 -27.70 15.85
CA GLU A 36 9.61 -27.80 16.97
C GLU A 36 9.69 -26.57 17.89
N GLU A 37 10.90 -26.13 18.24
CA GLU A 37 11.10 -24.92 19.06
C GLU A 37 10.60 -23.67 18.34
N ALA A 38 10.88 -23.56 17.03
CA ALA A 38 10.37 -22.46 16.21
C ALA A 38 8.83 -22.42 16.17
N THR A 39 8.20 -23.58 15.96
CA THR A 39 6.73 -23.69 15.92
C THR A 39 6.13 -23.33 17.27
N ARG A 40 6.72 -23.81 18.37
CA ARG A 40 6.24 -23.52 19.73
C ARG A 40 6.26 -22.03 20.04
N ILE A 41 7.31 -21.32 19.65
CA ILE A 41 7.41 -19.86 19.85
C ILE A 41 6.35 -19.12 19.05
N LEU A 42 6.16 -19.50 17.78
CA LEU A 42 5.15 -18.90 16.91
C LEU A 42 3.71 -19.19 17.37
N GLU A 43 3.47 -20.34 18.00
CA GLU A 43 2.17 -20.69 18.58
C GLU A 43 1.91 -19.98 19.91
N GLN A 44 2.95 -19.67 20.69
CA GLN A 44 2.85 -19.07 22.02
C GLN A 44 2.30 -17.64 21.99
N ASP A 45 2.72 -16.85 20.99
CA ASP A 45 2.23 -15.47 20.77
C ASP A 45 0.89 -15.42 19.99
N GLY A 46 0.37 -16.59 19.61
CA GLY A 46 -0.92 -16.76 18.95
C GLY A 46 -0.82 -16.77 17.43
N LYS A 47 -1.45 -17.78 16.80
CA LYS A 47 -1.51 -17.97 15.34
C LYS A 47 -1.92 -16.72 14.55
N TRP A 48 -2.67 -15.82 15.18
CA TRP A 48 -3.09 -14.52 14.63
C TRP A 48 -1.91 -13.60 14.28
N VAL A 49 -0.88 -13.55 15.11
CA VAL A 49 0.32 -12.71 14.88
C VAL A 49 1.02 -13.16 13.61
N VAL A 50 1.07 -14.47 13.37
CA VAL A 50 1.69 -15.05 12.17
C VAL A 50 0.92 -14.71 10.90
N ILE A 51 -0.40 -14.81 10.96
CA ILE A 51 -1.28 -14.45 9.84
C ILE A 51 -1.17 -12.96 9.53
N LEU A 52 -1.19 -12.10 10.54
CA LEU A 52 -1.08 -10.64 10.37
C LEU A 52 0.27 -10.24 9.78
N TYR A 53 1.36 -10.82 10.27
CA TYR A 53 2.70 -10.58 9.72
C TYR A 53 2.77 -10.98 8.24
N THR A 54 2.38 -12.21 7.92
CA THR A 54 2.42 -12.74 6.54
C THR A 54 1.52 -11.93 5.60
N THR A 55 0.30 -11.60 6.05
CA THR A 55 -0.65 -10.78 5.29
C THR A 55 -0.09 -9.40 5.00
N THR A 56 0.48 -8.73 6.01
CA THR A 56 1.02 -7.38 5.85
C THR A 56 2.22 -7.39 4.90
N PHE A 57 3.08 -8.41 5.00
CA PHE A 57 4.21 -8.58 4.10
C PHE A 57 3.76 -8.73 2.64
N VAL A 58 2.80 -9.62 2.37
CA VAL A 58 2.24 -9.82 1.01
C VAL A 58 1.54 -8.56 0.51
N PHE A 59 0.79 -7.87 1.37
CA PHE A 59 0.14 -6.61 1.03
C PHE A 59 1.14 -5.54 0.63
N SER A 60 2.22 -5.36 1.40
CA SER A 60 3.26 -4.37 1.12
C SER A 60 3.98 -4.65 -0.21
N LEU A 61 4.27 -5.92 -0.50
CA LEU A 61 4.86 -6.34 -1.78
C LEU A 61 3.93 -6.03 -2.95
N TRP A 62 2.67 -6.46 -2.86
CA TRP A 62 1.67 -6.23 -3.90
C TRP A 62 1.41 -4.72 -4.12
N ALA A 63 1.26 -3.95 -3.04
CA ALA A 63 1.03 -2.51 -3.12
C ALA A 63 2.21 -1.79 -3.79
N SER A 64 3.44 -2.22 -3.51
CA SER A 64 4.66 -1.70 -4.15
C SER A 64 4.69 -2.04 -5.65
N TYR A 65 4.35 -3.27 -6.02
CA TYR A 65 4.25 -3.69 -7.42
C TYR A 65 3.22 -2.86 -8.21
N VAL A 66 2.00 -2.72 -7.68
CA VAL A 66 0.95 -1.91 -8.33
C VAL A 66 1.40 -0.46 -8.48
N SER A 67 2.03 0.12 -7.45
CA SER A 67 2.55 1.48 -7.53
C SER A 67 3.64 1.64 -8.61
N ALA A 68 4.50 0.65 -8.81
CA ALA A 68 5.53 0.67 -9.84
C ALA A 68 4.91 0.60 -11.24
N VAL A 69 3.94 -0.30 -11.46
CA VAL A 69 3.23 -0.43 -12.74
C VAL A 69 2.49 0.86 -13.10
N ASP A 70 1.72 1.42 -12.17
CA ASP A 70 0.99 2.68 -12.36
C ASP A 70 1.93 3.82 -12.78
N THR A 71 3.08 3.94 -12.10
CA THR A 71 4.05 5.01 -12.35
C THR A 71 4.72 4.83 -13.70
N ASN A 72 5.03 3.59 -14.10
CA ASN A 72 5.61 3.29 -15.41
C ASN A 72 4.65 3.63 -16.55
N GLN A 73 3.37 3.26 -16.42
CA GLN A 73 2.34 3.63 -17.40
C GLN A 73 2.18 5.14 -17.52
N LEU A 74 2.17 5.86 -16.40
CA LEU A 74 2.09 7.32 -16.40
C LEU A 74 3.27 7.96 -17.14
N THR A 75 4.48 7.42 -16.91
CA THR A 75 5.71 7.90 -17.56
C THR A 75 5.67 7.67 -19.06
N TYR A 76 5.15 6.52 -19.50
CA TYR A 76 4.97 6.19 -20.91
C TYR A 76 3.99 7.15 -21.61
N LEU A 77 2.83 7.41 -20.99
CA LEU A 77 1.83 8.35 -21.53
C LEU A 77 2.36 9.78 -21.61
N ALA A 78 3.10 10.24 -20.58
CA ALA A 78 3.70 11.56 -20.55
C ALA A 78 4.78 11.77 -21.64
N HIS A 79 5.43 10.71 -22.12
CA HIS A 79 6.37 10.80 -23.24
C HIS A 79 5.67 10.84 -24.61
N GLY A 80 4.52 10.16 -24.76
CA GLY A 80 3.81 10.07 -26.03
C GLY A 80 2.88 11.25 -26.31
N GLU A 81 2.26 11.81 -25.28
CA GLU A 81 1.40 12.98 -25.38
C GLU A 81 2.19 14.21 -24.88
N ASN A 82 2.53 15.16 -25.77
CA ASN A 82 2.95 16.52 -25.38
C ASN A 82 1.77 17.29 -24.72
N ALA A 83 1.01 16.65 -23.84
CA ALA A 83 -0.22 17.16 -23.28
C ALA A 83 0.07 18.05 -22.06
N PRO A 84 -0.58 19.23 -21.95
CA PRO A 84 -0.46 20.12 -20.79
C PRO A 84 -1.24 19.60 -19.56
N ILE A 85 -1.46 18.30 -19.43
CA ILE A 85 -2.19 17.71 -18.30
C ILE A 85 -1.18 17.57 -17.15
N LYS A 86 -1.39 18.33 -16.08
CA LYS A 86 -0.57 18.22 -14.86
C LYS A 86 -0.97 16.94 -14.10
N VAL A 87 -0.47 15.80 -14.58
CA VAL A 87 -0.90 14.45 -14.14
C VAL A 87 -0.45 14.09 -12.71
N SER A 88 0.57 14.77 -12.19
CA SER A 88 1.04 14.53 -10.83
C SER A 88 1.41 15.81 -10.10
N HIS A 89 1.07 15.84 -8.81
CA HIS A 89 1.50 16.86 -7.86
C HIS A 89 2.37 16.19 -6.81
N MET A 90 3.65 16.56 -6.81
CA MET A 90 4.63 16.10 -5.82
C MET A 90 4.76 17.15 -4.71
N ASN A 91 4.57 16.71 -3.48
CA ASN A 91 4.81 17.44 -2.24
C ASN A 91 5.78 16.60 -1.39
N ALA A 92 6.46 17.21 -0.42
CA ALA A 92 7.44 16.55 0.45
C ALA A 92 6.91 15.29 1.16
N LEU A 93 5.60 15.23 1.40
CA LEU A 93 4.94 14.09 2.05
C LEU A 93 4.17 13.19 1.08
N GLN A 94 4.03 13.59 -0.18
CA GLN A 94 3.13 12.89 -1.09
C GLN A 94 3.51 13.05 -2.55
N TYR A 95 3.57 11.92 -3.25
CA TYR A 95 3.32 11.87 -4.67
C TYR A 95 1.81 11.65 -4.91
N ASN A 96 1.14 12.59 -5.57
CA ASN A 96 -0.28 12.47 -5.92
C ASN A 96 -0.41 12.34 -7.42
N TYR A 97 -0.89 11.19 -7.88
CA TYR A 97 -1.24 10.93 -9.27
C TYR A 97 -2.64 10.36 -9.32
N LEU A 98 -3.38 10.68 -10.38
CA LEU A 98 -4.65 10.04 -10.64
C LEU A 98 -4.39 8.63 -11.16
N THR A 99 -4.87 7.64 -10.40
CA THR A 99 -4.92 6.25 -10.83
C THR A 99 -6.32 5.71 -10.59
N LYS A 100 -6.77 4.85 -11.49
CA LYS A 100 -8.04 4.15 -11.36
C LYS A 100 -7.81 2.94 -10.45
N ARG A 101 -8.57 2.84 -9.36
CA ARG A 101 -8.51 1.73 -8.41
C ARG A 101 -9.72 0.84 -8.55
N ASP A 102 -9.51 -0.47 -8.50
CA ASP A 102 -10.60 -1.43 -8.49
C ASP A 102 -11.13 -1.61 -7.05
N PRO A 103 -12.44 -1.41 -6.82
CA PRO A 103 -13.03 -1.45 -5.48
C PRO A 103 -12.98 -2.86 -4.87
N TRP A 104 -12.92 -3.91 -5.70
CA TRP A 104 -12.84 -5.29 -5.22
C TRP A 104 -11.55 -5.58 -4.47
N MET A 105 -10.43 -4.97 -4.88
CA MET A 105 -9.16 -5.13 -4.16
C MET A 105 -9.27 -4.55 -2.75
N ALA A 106 -10.00 -3.44 -2.58
CA ALA A 106 -10.24 -2.87 -1.25
C ALA A 106 -11.02 -3.83 -0.34
N VAL A 107 -12.03 -4.52 -0.89
CA VAL A 107 -12.84 -5.50 -0.15
C VAL A 107 -12.00 -6.70 0.28
N ILE A 108 -11.21 -7.25 -0.66
CA ILE A 108 -10.32 -8.39 -0.37
C ILE A 108 -9.34 -8.05 0.76
N TRP A 109 -8.68 -6.90 0.68
CA TRP A 109 -7.72 -6.50 1.70
C TRP A 109 -8.36 -6.19 3.05
N SER A 110 -9.56 -5.61 3.07
CA SER A 110 -10.33 -5.42 4.30
C SER A 110 -10.75 -6.74 4.96
N LEU A 111 -10.91 -7.82 4.20
CA LEU A 111 -11.26 -9.14 4.75
C LEU A 111 -10.09 -9.75 5.54
N PHE A 112 -8.85 -9.59 5.05
CA PHE A 112 -7.66 -10.13 5.71
C PHE A 112 -7.28 -9.37 6.98
N MET A 113 -7.38 -8.05 6.95
CA MET A 113 -7.15 -7.23 8.13
C MET A 113 -8.01 -5.97 8.05
N PRO A 114 -8.85 -5.69 9.07
CA PRO A 114 -9.64 -4.47 9.10
C PRO A 114 -8.70 -3.25 9.05
N GLY A 115 -8.92 -2.37 8.08
CA GLY A 115 -8.11 -1.17 7.85
C GLY A 115 -7.22 -1.22 6.60
N LEU A 116 -6.84 -2.39 6.07
CA LEU A 116 -6.02 -2.46 4.85
C LEU A 116 -6.75 -1.91 3.60
N GLY A 117 -8.07 -2.06 3.51
CA GLY A 117 -8.84 -1.45 2.42
C GLY A 117 -8.86 0.07 2.46
N ASP A 118 -8.81 0.68 3.66
CA ASP A 118 -8.70 2.14 3.81
C ASP A 118 -7.30 2.65 3.48
N VAL A 119 -6.27 1.84 3.79
CA VAL A 119 -4.91 2.05 3.32
C VAL A 119 -4.86 1.95 1.79
N TYR A 120 -5.46 0.93 1.19
CA TYR A 120 -5.53 0.81 -0.28
C TYR A 120 -6.22 2.01 -0.92
N ASN A 121 -7.34 2.47 -0.35
CA ASN A 121 -8.11 3.61 -0.86
C ASN A 121 -7.42 4.98 -0.65
N LYS A 122 -6.22 5.02 -0.06
CA LYS A 122 -5.52 6.27 0.29
C LYS A 122 -6.35 7.20 1.19
N ARG A 123 -7.18 6.60 2.06
CA ARG A 123 -8.16 7.26 2.95
C ARG A 123 -7.75 7.31 4.43
N VAL A 124 -6.51 6.95 4.76
CA VAL A 124 -6.01 6.87 6.14
C VAL A 124 -6.18 8.18 6.92
N VAL A 125 -6.18 9.33 6.24
CA VAL A 125 -6.58 10.62 6.82
C VAL A 125 -7.92 11.03 6.21
N SER A 126 -9.00 10.79 6.93
CA SER A 126 -10.36 11.22 6.56
C SER A 126 -10.49 12.72 6.80
N GLY A 127 -10.27 13.54 5.76
CA GLY A 127 -10.35 14.99 5.92
C GLY A 127 -10.45 15.83 4.64
N THR A 128 -10.02 15.33 3.49
CA THR A 128 -10.06 16.13 2.26
C THR A 128 -10.61 15.31 1.10
N ARG A 129 -11.93 15.42 0.86
CA ARG A 129 -12.47 15.07 -0.46
C ARG A 129 -11.76 15.98 -1.48
N PRO A 130 -11.17 15.46 -2.57
CA PRO A 130 -10.77 16.33 -3.66
C PRO A 130 -12.02 17.08 -4.10
N LYS A 131 -11.94 18.42 -4.12
CA LYS A 131 -12.99 19.26 -4.70
C LYS A 131 -13.19 18.74 -6.12
N LYS A 132 -14.43 18.40 -6.48
CA LYS A 132 -14.78 18.05 -7.87
C LYS A 132 -14.43 19.28 -8.72
N GLU A 133 -13.30 19.24 -9.42
CA GLU A 133 -13.00 20.29 -10.40
C GLU A 133 -13.98 20.12 -11.56
N PRO A 134 -14.64 21.19 -12.02
CA PRO A 134 -15.53 21.12 -13.16
C PRO A 134 -14.72 20.62 -14.38
N PRO A 135 -15.33 19.83 -15.28
CA PRO A 135 -14.64 19.32 -16.45
C PRO A 135 -14.00 20.49 -17.22
N PRO A 136 -12.77 20.33 -17.74
CA PRO A 136 -12.13 21.36 -18.54
C PRO A 136 -13.07 21.70 -19.69
N LYS A 137 -13.46 22.97 -19.79
CA LYS A 137 -14.22 23.45 -20.94
C LYS A 137 -13.34 23.18 -22.15
N LEU A 138 -13.66 22.16 -22.94
CA LEU A 138 -13.13 22.04 -24.29
C LEU A 138 -13.50 23.35 -24.96
N LYS A 139 -12.49 24.21 -25.21
CA LYS A 139 -12.61 25.23 -26.23
C LYS A 139 -12.77 24.46 -27.52
N LEU A 140 -14.03 24.17 -27.87
CA LEU A 140 -14.41 23.83 -29.23
C LEU A 140 -13.73 24.88 -30.09
N LEU A 141 -12.80 24.41 -30.92
CA LEU A 141 -12.21 25.20 -31.99
C LEU A 141 -13.37 25.81 -32.75
N SER A 142 -13.60 27.11 -32.52
CA SER A 142 -14.36 27.95 -33.43
C SER A 142 -13.47 28.14 -34.66
N LEU A 143 -13.58 27.18 -35.57
CA LEU A 143 -13.39 27.39 -37.00
C LEU A 143 -14.77 27.55 -37.63
#